data_AF-A0A7W1Q5H7-F1
#
_entry.id   AF-A0A7W1Q5H7-F1
#
_cell.length_a   1.000
_cell.length_b   1.000
_cell.length_c   1.000
_cell.angle_alpha   90.00
_cell.angle_beta   90.00
_cell.angle_gamma   90.00
#
_symmetry.space_group_name_H-M   'P 1'
#
loop_
_entity.id
_entity.type
_entity.pdbx_description
1 polymer ?
#
loop_
_entity_poly.entity_id
_entity_poly.type
_entity_poly.pdbx_seq_one_letter_code
_entity_poly.pdbx_strand_id
1 'polypeptide(L)'
;MQNNIAQLSLLLGAEPAKARAAPRQLHEKEPQNAAFASTYAFALYQSGDAPGAATVMKGLSSEQLRDPAVAAYYVIILARINNSHDARRYLELGREARLLPEEENLLHRAQKELTKR
;
A
#
# COMPACT_ATOMS: atom_id res chain seq x y z
N MET A 1 -11.56 9.37 4.54
CA MET A 1 -11.05 8.83 3.26
C MET A 1 -10.99 7.28 3.21
N GLN A 2 -11.51 6.53 4.19
CA GLN A 2 -11.54 5.05 4.15
C GLN A 2 -12.47 4.45 3.06
N ASN A 3 -13.35 5.26 2.46
CA ASN A 3 -14.36 4.78 1.50
C ASN A 3 -13.76 4.27 0.17
N ASN A 4 -12.66 4.90 -0.31
CA ASN A 4 -12.12 4.59 -1.63
C ASN A 4 -11.42 3.22 -1.67
N ILE A 5 -10.74 2.83 -0.58
CA ILE A 5 -9.93 1.60 -0.55
C ILE A 5 -10.81 0.35 -0.35
N ALA A 6 -11.81 0.42 0.54
CA ALA A 6 -12.82 -0.63 0.67
C ALA A 6 -13.57 -0.83 -0.66
N GLN A 7 -13.96 0.26 -1.33
CA GLN A 7 -14.55 0.19 -2.66
C GLN A 7 -13.62 -0.44 -3.69
N LEU A 8 -12.32 -0.14 -3.65
CA LEU A 8 -11.34 -0.71 -4.56
C LEU A 8 -11.06 -2.19 -4.33
N SER A 9 -10.98 -2.64 -3.07
CA SER A 9 -10.86 -4.06 -2.75
C SER A 9 -12.10 -4.84 -3.20
N LEU A 10 -13.30 -4.26 -3.02
CA LEU A 10 -14.55 -4.81 -3.55
C LEU A 10 -14.58 -4.83 -5.09
N LEU A 11 -14.15 -3.73 -5.73
CA LEU A 11 -14.09 -3.60 -7.19
C LEU A 11 -13.04 -4.53 -7.80
N LEU A 12 -11.90 -4.77 -7.14
CA LEU A 12 -10.88 -5.71 -7.63
C LEU A 12 -11.37 -7.17 -7.57
N GLY A 13 -12.22 -7.50 -6.58
CA GLY A 13 -12.89 -8.79 -6.52
C GLY A 13 -13.98 -8.97 -7.59
N ALA A 14 -14.65 -7.89 -7.99
CA ALA A 14 -15.75 -7.92 -8.95
C ALA A 14 -15.32 -7.71 -10.43
N GLU A 15 -14.50 -6.69 -10.71
CA GLU A 15 -14.11 -6.23 -12.06
C GLU A 15 -12.63 -5.73 -12.08
N PRO A 16 -11.64 -6.62 -12.13
CA PRO A 16 -10.24 -6.29 -11.89
C PRO A 16 -9.63 -5.30 -12.89
N ALA A 17 -10.07 -5.28 -14.14
CA ALA A 17 -9.54 -4.36 -15.16
C ALA A 17 -9.97 -2.90 -14.93
N LYS A 18 -11.27 -2.66 -14.66
CA LYS A 18 -11.80 -1.31 -14.39
C LYS A 18 -11.34 -0.78 -13.03
N ALA A 19 -11.28 -1.68 -12.03
CA ALA A 19 -10.78 -1.37 -10.71
C ALA A 19 -9.31 -0.89 -10.71
N ARG A 20 -8.50 -1.36 -11.67
CA ARG A 20 -7.10 -0.94 -11.83
C ARG A 20 -6.94 0.37 -12.61
N ALA A 21 -7.86 0.70 -13.52
CA ALA A 21 -7.78 1.89 -14.34
C ALA A 21 -8.08 3.19 -13.56
N ALA A 22 -8.98 3.15 -12.56
CA ALA A 22 -9.36 4.33 -11.80
C ALA A 22 -8.25 4.87 -10.87
N PRO A 23 -7.54 4.04 -10.07
CA PRO A 23 -6.43 4.49 -9.23
C PRO A 23 -5.28 5.10 -10.03
N ARG A 24 -4.96 4.48 -11.18
CA ARG A 24 -3.92 4.99 -12.07
C ARG A 24 -4.24 6.40 -12.56
N GLN A 25 -5.46 6.62 -13.06
CA GLN A 25 -5.89 7.93 -13.56
C GLN A 25 -5.93 9.00 -12.46
N LEU A 26 -6.30 8.64 -11.23
CA LEU A 26 -6.27 9.55 -10.08
C LEU A 26 -4.84 9.92 -9.69
N HIS A 27 -3.95 8.93 -9.64
CA HIS A 27 -2.53 9.16 -9.39
C HIS A 27 -1.86 9.98 -10.51
N GLU A 28 -2.20 9.75 -11.78
CA GLU A 28 -1.69 10.55 -12.91
C GLU A 28 -2.13 12.02 -12.82
N LYS A 29 -3.32 12.30 -12.27
CA LYS A 29 -3.83 13.66 -12.07
C LYS A 29 -3.21 14.36 -10.86
N GLU A 30 -3.03 13.64 -9.76
CA GLU A 30 -2.48 14.17 -8.51
C GLU A 30 -1.44 13.20 -7.92
N PRO A 31 -0.23 13.12 -8.50
CA PRO A 31 0.75 12.11 -8.12
C PRO A 31 1.31 12.32 -6.70
N GLN A 32 1.22 13.54 -6.18
CA GLN A 32 1.64 13.90 -4.83
C GLN A 32 0.55 13.68 -3.77
N ASN A 33 -0.66 13.25 -4.15
CA ASN A 33 -1.69 12.93 -3.17
C ASN A 33 -1.40 11.54 -2.58
N ALA A 34 -0.97 11.51 -1.32
CA ALA A 34 -0.55 10.28 -0.65
C ALA A 34 -1.64 9.20 -0.63
N ALA A 35 -2.91 9.58 -0.53
CA ALA A 35 -4.03 8.63 -0.56
C ALA A 35 -4.21 7.99 -1.95
N PHE A 36 -4.02 8.75 -3.03
CA PHE A 36 -4.11 8.20 -4.39
C PHE A 36 -2.89 7.36 -4.74
N ALA A 37 -1.70 7.80 -4.35
CA ALA A 37 -0.46 7.06 -4.55
C ALA A 37 -0.47 5.72 -3.80
N SER A 38 -0.86 5.69 -2.52
CA SER A 38 -0.93 4.45 -1.73
C SER A 38 -1.98 3.48 -2.27
N THR A 39 -3.13 4.01 -2.71
CA THR A 39 -4.19 3.24 -3.36
C THR A 39 -3.71 2.62 -4.68
N TYR A 40 -3.01 3.39 -5.51
CA TYR A 40 -2.48 2.88 -6.77
C TYR A 40 -1.35 1.86 -6.54
N ALA A 41 -0.45 2.13 -5.60
CA ALA A 41 0.59 1.18 -5.20
C ALA A 41 -0.01 -0.15 -4.69
N PHE A 42 -1.09 -0.08 -3.92
CA PHE A 42 -1.79 -1.28 -3.46
C PHE A 42 -2.43 -2.07 -4.61
N ALA A 43 -3.00 -1.38 -5.61
CA ALA A 43 -3.50 -2.04 -6.82
C ALA A 43 -2.39 -2.73 -7.62
N LEU A 44 -1.23 -2.10 -7.75
CA LEU A 44 -0.04 -2.71 -8.38
C LEU A 44 0.43 -3.95 -7.61
N TYR A 45 0.53 -3.84 -6.28
CA TYR A 45 0.85 -4.97 -5.40
C TYR A 45 -0.10 -6.16 -5.60
N GLN A 46 -1.42 -5.91 -5.62
CA GLN A 46 -2.42 -6.96 -5.84
C GLN A 46 -2.34 -7.60 -7.24
N SER A 47 -1.85 -6.86 -8.24
CA SER A 47 -1.58 -7.41 -9.57
C SER A 47 -0.27 -8.20 -9.69
N GLY A 48 0.52 -8.26 -8.61
CA GLY A 48 1.82 -8.93 -8.57
C GLY A 48 3.02 -8.02 -8.85
N ASP A 49 2.80 -6.75 -9.20
CA ASP A 49 3.86 -5.77 -9.44
C ASP A 49 4.25 -5.03 -8.15
N ALA A 50 4.83 -5.77 -7.21
CA ALA A 50 5.37 -5.20 -5.97
C ALA A 50 6.54 -4.21 -6.20
N PRO A 51 7.45 -4.41 -7.18
CA PRO A 51 8.49 -3.42 -7.50
C PRO A 51 7.92 -2.09 -8.02
N GLY A 52 6.91 -2.12 -8.89
CA GLY A 52 6.21 -0.93 -9.36
C GLY A 52 5.48 -0.22 -8.22
N ALA A 53 4.80 -0.98 -7.36
CA ALA A 53 4.17 -0.46 -6.15
C ALA A 53 5.17 0.29 -5.25
N ALA A 54 6.37 -0.28 -5.03
CA ALA A 54 7.41 0.36 -4.24
C ALA A 54 7.92 1.65 -4.89
N THR A 55 8.00 1.70 -6.23
CA THR A 55 8.40 2.89 -6.97
C THR A 55 7.40 4.03 -6.78
N VAL A 56 6.10 3.75 -6.86
CA VAL A 56 5.04 4.73 -6.59
C VAL A 56 5.15 5.30 -5.18
N MET A 57 5.32 4.43 -4.18
CA MET A 57 5.44 4.86 -2.78
C MET A 57 6.70 5.71 -2.54
N LYS A 58 7.83 5.38 -3.19
CA LYS A 58 9.07 6.17 -3.11
C LYS A 58 8.95 7.58 -3.70
N GLY A 59 7.94 7.84 -4.52
CA GLY A 59 7.65 9.18 -5.04
C GLY A 59 7.01 10.12 -4.01
N LEU A 60 6.57 9.61 -2.86
CA LEU A 60 6.00 10.40 -1.78
C LEU A 60 7.07 11.05 -0.91
N SER A 61 6.72 12.16 -0.28
CA SER A 61 7.61 12.84 0.67
C SER A 61 7.83 12.00 1.93
N SER A 62 8.91 12.28 2.66
CA SER A 62 9.17 11.61 3.94
C SER A 62 8.07 11.84 4.98
N GLU A 63 7.39 12.99 4.95
CA GLU A 63 6.25 13.27 5.83
C GLU A 63 5.06 12.39 5.46
N GLN A 64 4.75 12.26 4.17
CA GLN A 64 3.66 11.44 3.66
C GLN A 64 3.89 9.95 3.94
N LEU A 65 5.12 9.47 3.80
CA LEU A 65 5.48 8.08 4.10
C LEU A 65 5.38 7.74 5.61
N ARG A 66 5.32 8.76 6.47
CA ARG A 66 5.18 8.59 7.92
C ARG A 66 3.74 8.66 8.39
N ASP A 67 2.79 9.02 7.51
CA ASP A 67 1.38 8.84 7.81
C ASP A 67 1.10 7.34 8.10
N PRO A 68 0.43 6.99 9.21
CA PRO A 68 0.23 5.59 9.59
C PRO A 68 -0.42 4.74 8.49
N ALA A 69 -1.44 5.25 7.80
CA ALA A 69 -2.14 4.49 6.78
C ALA A 69 -1.22 4.24 5.57
N VAL A 70 -0.47 5.25 5.13
CA VAL A 70 0.52 5.12 4.05
C VAL A 70 1.64 4.17 4.44
N ALA A 71 2.16 4.29 5.67
CA ALA A 71 3.22 3.45 6.21
C ALA A 71 2.82 1.96 6.24
N ALA A 72 1.58 1.64 6.62
CA ALA A 72 1.07 0.27 6.65
C ALA A 72 1.16 -0.41 5.27
N TYR A 73 0.68 0.24 4.20
CA TYR A 73 0.82 -0.30 2.85
C TYR A 73 2.27 -0.37 2.40
N TYR A 74 3.08 0.63 2.76
CA TYR A 74 4.48 0.63 2.35
C TYR A 74 5.23 -0.56 2.93
N VAL A 75 4.97 -0.93 4.19
CA VAL A 75 5.56 -2.11 4.83
C VAL A 75 5.14 -3.40 4.14
N ILE A 76 3.85 -3.55 3.80
CA ILE A 76 3.34 -4.73 3.08
C ILE A 76 4.08 -4.90 1.74
N ILE A 77 4.26 -3.80 1.01
CA ILE A 77 4.97 -3.79 -0.28
C ILE A 77 6.46 -4.09 -0.09
N LEU A 78 7.12 -3.45 0.88
CA LEU A 78 8.55 -3.61 1.15
C LEU A 78 8.90 -5.04 1.59
N ALA A 79 8.07 -5.66 2.42
CA ALA A 79 8.23 -7.06 2.82
C ALA A 79 8.21 -7.98 1.59
N ARG A 80 7.28 -7.73 0.66
CA ARG A 80 7.13 -8.54 -0.56
C ARG A 80 8.31 -8.47 -1.52
N ILE A 81 9.03 -7.35 -1.54
CA ILE A 81 10.27 -7.16 -2.32
C ILE A 81 11.54 -7.44 -1.50
N ASN A 82 11.41 -8.05 -0.32
CA ASN A 82 12.51 -8.39 0.59
C ASN A 82 13.33 -7.20 1.12
N ASN A 83 12.81 -5.98 1.05
CA ASN A 83 13.47 -4.80 1.62
C ASN A 83 13.17 -4.70 3.12
N SER A 84 13.74 -5.62 3.89
CA SER A 84 13.43 -5.78 5.31
C SER A 84 13.94 -4.62 6.18
N HIS A 85 15.02 -3.97 5.75
CA HIS A 85 15.58 -2.83 6.46
C HIS A 85 14.63 -1.65 6.46
N ASP A 86 14.12 -1.25 5.28
CA ASP A 86 13.18 -0.13 5.20
C ASP A 86 11.83 -0.50 5.78
N ALA A 87 11.36 -1.75 5.58
CA ALA A 87 10.08 -2.20 6.13
C ALA A 87 10.02 -2.06 7.67
N ARG A 88 11.11 -2.40 8.38
CA ARG A 88 11.18 -2.26 9.84
C ARG A 88 11.08 -0.80 10.30
N ARG A 89 11.55 0.17 9.51
CA ARG A 89 11.49 1.60 9.85
C ARG A 89 10.07 2.14 9.85
N TYR A 90 9.21 1.60 9.00
CA TYR A 90 7.81 2.04 8.86
C TYR A 90 6.82 1.14 9.60
N LEU A 91 7.26 -0.03 10.11
CA LEU A 91 6.39 -1.02 10.74
C LEU A 91 5.64 -0.46 11.95
N GLU A 92 6.34 0.22 12.86
CA GLU A 92 5.68 0.76 14.05
C GLU A 92 4.65 1.84 13.69
N LEU A 93 4.95 2.70 12.72
CA LEU A 93 4.00 3.70 12.20
C LEU A 93 2.79 3.01 11.54
N GLY A 94 3.01 1.96 10.76
CA GLY A 94 1.94 1.21 10.10
C GLY A 94 1.00 0.52 11.08
N ARG A 95 1.47 0.15 12.28
CA ARG A 95 0.64 -0.48 13.33
C ARG A 95 -0.30 0.49 14.01
N GLU A 96 -0.03 1.80 13.93
CA GLU A 96 -0.91 2.84 14.45
C GLU A 96 -2.10 3.15 13.51
N ALA A 97 -2.09 2.60 12.30
CA ALA A 97 -3.13 2.83 11.31
C ALA A 97 -4.46 2.19 11.72
N ARG A 98 -5.57 2.90 11.45
CA ARG A 98 -6.92 2.31 11.53
C ARG A 98 -7.20 1.52 10.26
N LEU A 99 -6.81 0.26 10.27
CA LEU A 99 -6.91 -0.69 9.17
C LEU A 99 -8.23 -1.48 9.21
N LEU A 100 -8.65 -1.97 8.04
CA LEU A 100 -9.69 -2.99 7.95
C LEU A 100 -9.13 -4.37 8.33
N PRO A 101 -9.96 -5.35 8.72
CA PRO A 101 -9.50 -6.67 9.13
C PRO A 101 -8.63 -7.39 8.08
N GLU A 102 -8.92 -7.21 6.79
CA GLU A 102 -8.14 -7.76 5.68
C GLU A 102 -6.74 -7.13 5.60
N GLU A 103 -6.64 -5.83 5.87
CA GLU A 103 -5.40 -5.06 5.82
C GLU A 103 -4.53 -5.35 7.04
N GLU A 104 -5.13 -5.50 8.21
CA GLU A 104 -4.44 -5.99 9.41
C GLU A 104 -3.82 -7.37 9.17
N ASN A 105 -4.57 -8.26 8.52
CA ASN A 105 -4.08 -9.59 8.16
C ASN A 105 -2.89 -9.52 7.18
N LEU A 106 -2.93 -8.61 6.21
CA LEU A 106 -1.80 -8.40 5.29
C LEU A 106 -0.57 -7.85 6.03
N LEU A 107 -0.75 -6.86 6.92
CA LEU A 107 0.34 -6.29 7.70
C LEU A 107 0.97 -7.32 8.64
N HIS A 108 0.16 -8.15 9.31
CA HIS A 108 0.65 -9.26 10.13
C HIS A 108 1.42 -10.31 9.31
N ARG A 109 0.97 -10.63 8.09
CA ARG A 109 1.71 -11.52 7.19
C ARG A 109 3.06 -10.91 6.80
N ALA A 110 3.08 -9.64 6.41
CA ALA A 110 4.29 -8.92 6.10
C ALA A 110 5.27 -8.93 7.28
N GLN A 111 4.79 -8.68 8.51
CA GLN A 111 5.60 -8.77 9.71
C GLN A 111 6.23 -10.17 9.90
N LYS A 112 5.45 -11.23 9.70
CA LYS A 112 5.97 -12.62 9.79
C LYS A 112 7.07 -12.87 8.75
N GLU A 113 6.89 -12.40 7.52
CA GLU A 113 7.90 -12.51 6.45
C GLU A 113 9.21 -11.79 6.81
N LEU A 114 9.13 -10.65 7.50
CA LEU A 114 10.28 -9.88 7.97
C LEU A 114 11.04 -10.54 9.15
N THR A 115 10.38 -11.41 9.91
CA THR A 115 10.95 -12.13 11.07
C THR A 115 11.46 -13.53 10.76
N LYS A 116 11.02 -14.14 9.65
CA LYS A 116 11.46 -15.49 9.22
C LYS A 116 12.85 -15.51 8.58
N ARG A 117 13.59 -14.40 8.67
CA ARG A 117 14.91 -14.18 8.06
C ARG A 117 15.86 -13.67 9.11
#